data_AF-A0A8H5ZH16-F1
#
_entry.id   AF-A0A8H5ZH16-F1
#
_cell.length_a   1.000
_cell.length_b   1.000
_cell.length_c   1.000
_cell.angle_alpha   90.00
_cell.angle_beta   90.00
_cell.angle_gamma   90.00
#
_symmetry.space_group_name_H-M   'P 1'
#
loop_
_entity.id
_entity.type
_entity.pdbx_description
1 polymer ?
#
loop_
_entity_poly.entity_id
_entity_poly.type
_entity_poly.pdbx_seq_one_letter_code
_entity_poly.pdbx_strand_id
1 'polypeptide(L)'
;MPCIRCRSRHYRCDGKQPKCGRCEHAKKECVYESGRRFRRSSISDSFSSAQPWVSFPPRSRKTRLLMYRDGFLLMECAIVQFLDESPEIRSHYVQNGDSPFSGSSVLYQSPGPSASGQDNSNLTAGSTLFTPTEGLTVLSLLNSESPVQRNTSAPSMTPDQPPNTSAYQRHDNANASTFVYQQPPGEPVLWPLEHEQEAMLLQHYIENVALFFDMMDSRDHFGVHIVQMAKQNSTLMNAILALSARQLSRIADFDPYIADAYYQRCFDTLIPALNDNSTIKEEPLLAATVILRLLEEMNISVVGSDPQGHLFGTQAIIRAAEQSYAATSGPDWRQAIYWAAFRQELWISLMTQKAFKLHIFPADRSLEPATDSMWATRTIAHLGDVSNFVFGEDRNSIARYNQLMDENKAWNQCRPNSFDPYYFRHKNPSSGNSFPDIRLHRKEHVMGMQYNLLAHTLLIVHDPTIPQLGPAHKASRAVVDKAVQENVRIMCGVAQSNPKVFPCIFVACYAIALVGDRFTIREEQQSLRDLWYSCEQTHAFPPTAMIAQLEESWGWHNQ
;
A
#
# COMPACT_ATOMS: atom_id res chain seq x y z
N MET A 1 17.44 -28.50 11.92
CA MET A 1 17.44 -29.27 10.64
C MET A 1 17.35 -30.75 10.97
N PRO A 2 16.47 -31.56 10.36
CA PRO A 2 16.47 -33.00 10.56
C PRO A 2 17.70 -33.64 9.93
N CYS A 3 18.24 -34.71 10.53
CA CYS A 3 19.35 -35.45 9.93
C CYS A 3 18.93 -36.17 8.64
N ILE A 4 19.89 -36.48 7.77
CA ILE A 4 19.64 -37.09 6.44
C ILE A 4 18.79 -38.37 6.56
N ARG A 5 19.08 -39.20 7.55
CA ARG A 5 18.38 -40.47 7.77
C ARG A 5 16.93 -40.29 8.21
N CYS A 6 16.66 -39.35 9.11
CA CYS A 6 15.30 -39.04 9.51
C CYS A 6 14.52 -38.41 8.36
N ARG A 7 15.17 -37.54 7.58
CA ARG A 7 14.59 -36.93 6.38
C ARG A 7 14.23 -37.97 5.32
N SER A 8 15.15 -38.89 4.97
CA SER A 8 14.92 -39.90 3.92
C SER A 8 13.88 -40.96 4.31
N ARG A 9 13.69 -41.20 5.61
CA ARG A 9 12.68 -42.14 6.12
C ARG A 9 11.39 -41.45 6.59
N HIS A 10 11.27 -40.13 6.38
CA HIS A 10 10.14 -39.31 6.84
C HIS A 10 9.82 -39.47 8.34
N TYR A 11 10.86 -39.69 9.16
CA TYR A 11 10.73 -39.77 10.61
C TYR A 11 10.94 -38.42 11.29
N ARG A 12 10.22 -38.20 12.40
CA ARG A 12 10.42 -37.02 13.24
C ARG A 12 11.82 -37.05 13.87
N CYS A 13 12.59 -35.98 13.66
CA CYS A 13 13.94 -35.80 14.18
C CYS A 13 13.93 -34.74 15.28
N ASP A 14 14.57 -35.01 16.41
CA ASP A 14 14.71 -34.08 17.54
C ASP A 14 15.84 -33.06 17.35
N GLY A 15 16.66 -33.20 16.29
CA GLY A 15 17.65 -32.22 15.89
C GLY A 15 18.88 -32.10 16.81
N LYS A 16 19.02 -32.97 17.83
CA LYS A 16 20.19 -32.99 18.72
C LYS A 16 21.46 -33.35 17.94
N GLN A 17 22.55 -32.67 18.26
CA GLN A 17 23.89 -32.92 17.70
C GLN A 17 24.82 -33.43 18.81
N PRO A 18 25.75 -34.35 18.52
CA PRO A 18 26.15 -34.86 17.18
C PRO A 18 25.21 -35.92 16.59
N LYS A 19 24.37 -36.59 17.41
CA LYS A 19 23.38 -37.58 16.96
C LYS A 19 22.00 -37.25 17.49
N CYS A 20 20.99 -37.40 16.65
CA CYS A 20 19.59 -37.27 17.04
C CYS A 20 19.17 -38.48 17.91
N GLY A 21 18.28 -38.31 18.88
CA GLY A 21 17.97 -39.35 19.88
C GLY A 21 17.41 -40.64 19.24
N ARG A 22 16.72 -40.53 18.11
CA ARG A 22 16.23 -41.69 17.35
C ARG A 22 17.36 -42.47 16.67
N CYS A 23 18.36 -41.79 16.11
CA CYS A 23 19.51 -42.46 15.51
C CYS A 23 20.44 -43.07 16.56
N GLU A 24 20.56 -42.41 17.72
CA GLU A 24 21.28 -42.93 18.87
C GLU A 24 20.66 -44.22 19.40
N HIS A 25 19.35 -44.21 19.65
CA HIS A 25 18.64 -45.40 20.16
C HIS A 25 18.65 -46.56 19.15
N ALA A 26 18.60 -46.24 17.86
CA ALA A 26 18.70 -47.25 16.80
C ALA A 26 20.14 -47.77 16.57
N LYS A 27 21.15 -47.19 17.24
CA LYS A 27 22.60 -47.43 16.98
C LYS A 27 22.95 -47.27 15.50
N LYS A 28 22.44 -46.20 14.90
CA LYS A 28 22.63 -45.91 13.47
C LYS A 28 23.36 -44.59 13.27
N GLU A 29 24.06 -44.52 12.15
CA GLU A 29 24.78 -43.32 11.74
C GLU A 29 23.80 -42.14 11.54
N CYS A 30 24.17 -41.00 12.11
CA CYS A 30 23.40 -39.76 12.09
C CYS A 30 24.27 -38.68 11.47
N VAL A 31 23.96 -38.29 10.24
CA VAL A 31 24.72 -37.27 9.50
C VAL A 31 23.79 -36.10 9.20
N TYR A 32 24.27 -34.89 9.50
CA TYR A 32 23.63 -33.64 9.13
C TYR A 32 24.34 -33.08 7.90
N GLU A 33 23.59 -32.67 6.88
CA GLU A 33 24.14 -32.00 5.70
C GLU A 33 24.69 -30.63 6.09
N SER A 34 25.99 -30.41 5.85
CA SER A 34 26.64 -29.11 5.95
C SER A 34 26.49 -28.35 4.63
N GLY A 35 25.46 -27.52 4.54
CA GLY A 35 25.30 -26.55 3.45
C GLY A 35 23.97 -26.64 2.69
N ARG A 36 23.37 -25.50 2.38
CA ARG A 36 22.18 -25.40 1.52
C ARG A 36 22.62 -25.53 0.05
N ARG A 37 22.16 -26.56 -0.65
CA ARG A 37 22.24 -26.62 -2.12
C ARG A 37 20.95 -26.09 -2.72
N PHE A 38 21.04 -25.04 -3.53
CA PHE A 38 19.97 -24.66 -4.45
C PHE A 38 19.90 -25.74 -5.55
N ARG A 39 18.71 -26.25 -5.85
CA ARG A 39 18.49 -27.15 -6.99
C ARG A 39 18.78 -26.36 -8.27
N ARG A 40 19.89 -26.65 -8.95
CA ARG A 40 19.95 -26.44 -10.40
C ARG A 40 19.02 -27.48 -11.01
N SER A 41 17.84 -27.05 -11.45
CA SER A 41 17.04 -27.82 -12.39
C SER A 41 17.88 -28.02 -13.65
N SER A 42 18.41 -29.21 -13.85
CA SER A 42 18.93 -29.65 -15.13
C SER A 42 17.74 -29.82 -16.08
N ILE A 43 17.31 -28.75 -16.73
CA ILE A 43 16.59 -28.88 -18.01
C ILE A 43 17.66 -29.19 -19.03
N SER A 44 17.91 -30.48 -19.25
CA SER A 44 18.57 -31.00 -20.44
C SER A 44 17.53 -31.68 -21.32
N ASP A 45 16.40 -31.04 -21.54
CA ASP A 45 15.42 -31.49 -22.51
C ASP A 45 15.68 -30.76 -23.82
N SER A 46 16.22 -31.50 -24.79
CA SER A 46 16.36 -31.07 -26.17
C SER A 46 14.99 -30.68 -26.72
N PHE A 47 14.86 -29.42 -27.13
CA PHE A 47 13.63 -28.90 -27.71
C PHE A 47 13.30 -29.58 -29.05
N SER A 48 11.99 -29.75 -29.32
CA SER A 48 11.47 -30.30 -30.57
C SER A 48 11.80 -29.39 -31.76
N SER A 49 12.12 -29.99 -32.92
CA SER A 49 12.38 -29.25 -34.17
C SER A 49 11.17 -28.45 -34.69
N ALA A 50 9.98 -28.72 -34.16
CA ALA A 50 8.74 -28.03 -34.53
C ALA A 50 8.29 -26.98 -33.51
N GLN A 51 9.16 -26.61 -32.55
CA GLN A 51 8.79 -25.61 -31.54
C GLN A 51 8.65 -24.21 -32.19
N PRO A 52 7.53 -23.50 -31.97
CA PRO A 52 7.35 -22.16 -32.50
C PRO A 52 8.22 -21.18 -31.70
N TRP A 53 9.23 -20.62 -32.37
CA TRP A 53 10.10 -19.58 -31.80
C TRP A 53 9.54 -18.20 -32.13
N VAL A 54 9.50 -17.31 -31.15
CA VAL A 54 9.15 -15.90 -31.36
C VAL A 54 10.25 -15.29 -32.24
N SER A 55 9.88 -14.80 -33.41
CA SER A 55 10.82 -14.22 -34.38
C SER A 55 11.19 -12.80 -33.97
N PHE A 56 12.48 -12.53 -33.79
CA PHE A 56 12.97 -11.16 -33.57
C PHE A 56 13.09 -10.41 -34.90
N PRO A 57 12.74 -9.10 -34.95
CA PRO A 57 12.83 -8.32 -36.17
C PRO A 57 14.29 -8.11 -36.61
N PRO A 58 14.57 -8.11 -37.93
CA PRO A 58 15.93 -8.03 -38.46
C PRO A 58 16.56 -6.63 -38.30
N ARG A 59 17.85 -6.60 -37.95
CA ARG A 59 18.68 -5.39 -37.94
C ARG A 59 18.86 -4.85 -39.37
N SER A 60 18.41 -3.63 -39.69
CA SER A 60 19.23 -2.67 -40.48
C SER A 60 18.59 -1.28 -40.77
N ARG A 61 19.46 -0.26 -40.62
CA ARG A 61 19.76 0.89 -41.52
C ARG A 61 18.73 2.03 -41.73
N LYS A 62 19.12 3.20 -41.19
CA LYS A 62 18.99 4.61 -41.65
C LYS A 62 17.99 4.94 -42.79
N THR A 63 17.03 5.83 -42.50
CA THR A 63 16.57 6.95 -43.39
C THR A 63 15.76 7.95 -42.55
N ARG A 64 16.18 9.21 -42.39
CA ARG A 64 16.00 10.43 -43.23
C ARG A 64 14.65 11.13 -42.97
N LEU A 65 14.77 12.29 -42.32
CA LEU A 65 13.75 13.28 -41.99
C LEU A 65 13.00 13.78 -43.25
N LEU A 66 11.66 13.77 -43.21
CA LEU A 66 10.82 14.60 -44.07
C LEU A 66 9.84 15.38 -43.17
N MET A 67 9.71 16.67 -43.45
CA MET A 67 8.93 17.65 -42.69
C MET A 67 7.53 17.87 -43.29
N TYR A 68 6.56 18.03 -42.38
CA TYR A 68 5.27 18.74 -42.43
C TYR A 68 3.98 18.14 -43.01
N ARG A 69 2.95 18.23 -42.14
CA ARG A 69 1.57 18.76 -42.29
C ARG A 69 0.42 17.74 -42.20
N ASP A 70 -0.49 18.04 -41.27
CA ASP A 70 -1.81 17.46 -40.99
C ASP A 70 -1.87 16.17 -40.11
N GLY A 71 -2.09 16.43 -38.83
CA GLY A 71 -2.59 15.59 -37.73
C GLY A 71 -2.86 14.09 -37.96
N PHE A 72 -1.90 13.27 -37.52
CA PHE A 72 -2.11 11.94 -36.90
C PHE A 72 -0.76 11.50 -36.27
N LEU A 73 -0.75 11.03 -35.01
CA LEU A 73 0.45 10.49 -34.37
C LEU A 73 0.63 9.02 -34.76
N LEU A 74 1.68 8.72 -35.54
CA LEU A 74 2.19 7.36 -35.70
C LEU A 74 3.38 7.16 -34.76
N MET A 75 3.34 6.03 -34.04
CA MET A 75 4.32 5.54 -33.08
C MET A 75 5.72 5.44 -33.70
N GLU A 76 6.70 6.18 -33.16
CA GLU A 76 8.12 5.96 -33.46
C GLU A 76 8.66 4.84 -32.55
N CYS A 77 9.22 3.82 -33.18
CA CYS A 77 9.79 2.64 -32.52
C CYS A 77 11.20 2.97 -32.04
N ALA A 78 11.40 3.10 -30.72
CA ALA A 78 12.73 3.25 -30.12
C ALA A 78 13.55 1.95 -30.30
N ILE A 79 14.83 2.09 -30.70
CA ILE A 79 15.77 0.98 -30.87
C ILE A 79 16.29 0.57 -29.49
N VAL A 80 15.87 -0.60 -28.99
CA VAL A 80 16.40 -1.20 -27.77
C VAL A 80 17.75 -1.87 -28.08
N GLN A 81 18.83 -1.39 -27.46
CA GLN A 81 20.14 -2.02 -27.48
C GLN A 81 20.31 -2.81 -26.17
N PHE A 82 20.29 -4.14 -26.24
CA PHE A 82 20.61 -4.98 -25.10
C PHE A 82 22.13 -5.10 -24.94
N LEU A 83 22.65 -4.68 -23.78
CA LEU A 83 23.99 -5.02 -23.31
C LEU A 83 23.91 -6.37 -22.60
N ASP A 84 24.69 -7.36 -23.04
CA ASP A 84 24.84 -8.64 -22.35
C ASP A 84 26.04 -8.57 -21.41
N GLU A 85 25.80 -8.22 -20.14
CA GLU A 85 26.80 -8.10 -19.06
C GLU A 85 27.09 -9.44 -18.36
N SER A 86 26.53 -10.55 -18.87
CA SER A 86 26.80 -11.90 -18.38
C SER A 86 28.29 -12.27 -18.30
N PRO A 87 29.17 -11.80 -19.22
CA PRO A 87 30.60 -12.06 -19.14
C PRO A 87 31.28 -11.33 -17.97
N GLU A 88 30.96 -10.05 -17.74
CA GLU A 88 31.50 -9.29 -16.60
C GLU A 88 31.08 -9.93 -15.28
N ILE A 89 29.80 -10.24 -15.11
CA ILE A 89 29.27 -10.83 -13.87
C ILE A 89 29.89 -12.22 -13.61
N ARG A 90 30.11 -13.04 -14.65
CA ARG A 90 30.75 -14.35 -14.50
C ARG A 90 32.20 -14.24 -14.01
N SER A 91 32.91 -13.16 -14.34
CA SER A 91 34.31 -12.96 -13.91
C SER A 91 34.45 -12.75 -12.39
N HIS A 92 33.43 -12.18 -11.74
CA HIS A 92 33.42 -11.93 -10.29
C HIS A 92 33.31 -13.19 -9.43
N TYR A 93 32.87 -14.32 -9.98
CA TYR A 93 32.68 -15.57 -9.23
C TYR A 93 33.86 -16.53 -9.28
N VAL A 94 34.84 -16.31 -10.16
CA VAL A 94 35.92 -17.29 -10.41
C VAL A 94 37.18 -17.02 -9.58
N GLN A 95 37.31 -15.84 -8.96
CA GLN A 95 38.62 -15.39 -8.44
C GLN A 95 38.88 -15.46 -6.93
N ASN A 96 37.98 -16.02 -6.11
CA ASN A 96 38.26 -16.22 -4.68
C ASN A 96 37.94 -17.65 -4.23
N GLY A 97 38.87 -18.57 -4.52
CA GLY A 97 38.94 -19.85 -3.84
C GLY A 97 39.73 -19.70 -2.55
N ASP A 98 39.11 -19.23 -1.46
CA ASP A 98 39.58 -19.44 -0.09
C ASP A 98 38.42 -19.34 0.90
N SER A 99 38.26 -20.39 1.71
CA SER A 99 37.17 -20.61 2.65
C SER A 99 37.56 -20.09 4.05
N PRO A 100 36.87 -19.08 4.62
CA PRO A 100 37.28 -18.49 5.90
C PRO A 100 36.52 -19.11 7.08
N PHE A 101 36.68 -20.40 7.36
CA PHE A 101 36.35 -20.99 8.67
C PHE A 101 37.24 -22.21 8.95
N SER A 102 38.48 -21.94 9.33
CA SER A 102 39.34 -22.86 10.08
C SER A 102 40.08 -22.03 11.12
N GLY A 103 39.88 -22.39 12.38
CA GLY A 103 40.14 -21.51 13.52
C GLY A 103 41.60 -21.37 13.94
N SER A 104 41.81 -20.49 14.91
CA SER A 104 42.93 -20.55 15.83
C SER A 104 42.41 -20.34 17.25
N SER A 105 42.76 -21.28 18.11
CA SER A 105 42.33 -21.45 19.49
C SER A 105 42.91 -20.38 20.41
N VAL A 106 42.11 -19.82 21.32
CA VAL A 106 42.60 -19.28 22.60
C VAL A 106 41.63 -19.65 23.73
N LEU A 107 42.22 -20.18 24.79
CA LEU A 107 41.65 -20.76 26.00
C LEU A 107 40.86 -19.73 26.84
N TYR A 108 39.72 -20.14 27.41
CA TYR A 108 39.29 -19.66 28.72
C TYR A 108 38.61 -20.77 29.53
N GLN A 109 39.02 -20.85 30.79
CA GLN A 109 38.75 -21.88 31.78
C GLN A 109 37.34 -21.82 32.36
N SER A 110 36.76 -22.99 32.63
CA SER A 110 35.58 -23.17 33.48
C SER A 110 35.88 -22.87 34.96
N PRO A 111 34.86 -22.48 35.73
CA PRO A 111 34.70 -22.97 37.10
C PRO A 111 33.52 -23.93 37.22
N GLY A 112 33.73 -24.99 38.00
CA GLY A 112 32.77 -26.06 38.28
C GLY A 112 31.68 -25.71 39.31
N PRO A 113 30.89 -26.71 39.73
CA PRO A 113 29.59 -26.53 40.34
C PRO A 113 29.66 -26.46 41.88
N SER A 114 28.65 -25.85 42.49
CA SER A 114 28.35 -26.04 43.92
C SER A 114 26.84 -26.08 44.12
N ALA A 115 26.41 -27.11 44.83
CA ALA A 115 25.04 -27.51 45.05
C ALA A 115 24.43 -26.87 46.31
N SER A 116 23.09 -26.92 46.33
CA SER A 116 22.20 -27.23 47.46
C SER A 116 21.30 -26.10 48.00
N GLY A 117 20.02 -26.45 48.15
CA GLY A 117 18.98 -25.68 48.82
C GLY A 117 17.57 -25.99 48.28
N GLN A 118 16.87 -26.93 48.93
CA GLN A 118 15.46 -27.25 48.70
C GLN A 118 14.56 -26.06 49.10
N ASP A 119 13.45 -25.85 48.38
CA ASP A 119 12.14 -25.84 49.03
C ASP A 119 10.97 -25.95 48.05
N ASN A 120 9.93 -26.62 48.54
CA ASN A 120 8.77 -27.14 47.83
C ASN A 120 7.56 -26.23 48.10
N SER A 121 6.83 -25.78 47.08
CA SER A 121 5.39 -25.52 47.24
C SER A 121 4.64 -25.50 45.90
N ASN A 122 3.56 -26.26 45.88
CA ASN A 122 2.56 -26.40 44.82
C ASN A 122 1.93 -25.05 44.45
N LEU A 123 1.61 -24.85 43.16
CA LEU A 123 0.38 -24.19 42.68
C LEU A 123 0.21 -24.39 41.15
N THR A 124 -0.90 -25.04 40.81
CA THR A 124 -1.74 -24.98 39.60
C THR A 124 -1.19 -24.40 38.28
N ALA A 125 -1.32 -25.21 37.23
CA ALA A 125 -1.10 -24.87 35.83
C ALA A 125 -1.95 -23.67 35.35
N GLY A 126 -1.28 -22.56 35.04
CA GLY A 126 -1.79 -21.49 34.20
C GLY A 126 -1.06 -21.55 32.85
N SER A 127 -1.80 -21.81 31.77
CA SER A 127 -1.30 -21.77 30.41
C SER A 127 -1.10 -20.31 29.96
N THR A 128 0.11 -19.78 30.07
CA THR A 128 0.50 -18.55 29.37
C THR A 128 0.63 -18.85 27.87
N LEU A 129 -0.37 -18.41 27.11
CA LEU A 129 -0.30 -18.27 25.66
C LEU A 129 0.78 -17.23 25.34
N PHE A 130 1.89 -17.67 24.74
CA PHE A 130 2.86 -16.79 24.11
C PHE A 130 2.18 -16.11 22.90
N THR A 131 2.01 -14.79 22.97
CA THR A 131 1.67 -13.95 21.82
C THR A 131 2.93 -13.75 20.96
N PRO A 132 2.92 -14.05 19.65
CA PRO A 132 4.08 -13.89 18.79
C PRO A 132 4.16 -12.43 18.30
N THR A 133 4.50 -11.50 19.20
CA THR A 133 4.74 -10.09 18.84
C THR A 133 6.03 -9.50 19.39
N GLU A 134 6.81 -10.24 20.20
CA GLU A 134 8.07 -9.75 20.77
C GLU A 134 9.32 -9.96 19.90
N GLY A 135 9.14 -10.18 18.58
CA GLY A 135 10.24 -10.59 17.69
C GLY A 135 10.45 -9.77 16.42
N LEU A 136 9.87 -8.57 16.30
CA LEU A 136 10.02 -7.74 15.09
C LEU A 136 11.05 -6.64 15.34
N THR A 137 12.33 -6.92 15.06
CA THR A 137 13.38 -5.90 15.02
C THR A 137 13.52 -5.32 13.61
N VAL A 138 13.90 -4.04 13.55
CA VAL A 138 14.25 -3.23 12.35
C VAL A 138 15.11 -3.99 11.32
N LEU A 139 15.86 -5.00 11.76
CA LEU A 139 16.68 -5.88 10.91
C LEU A 139 15.89 -6.60 9.80
N SER A 140 14.58 -6.80 9.93
CA SER A 140 13.77 -7.46 8.89
C SER A 140 13.52 -6.56 7.67
N LEU A 141 13.64 -5.23 7.80
CA LEU A 141 13.49 -4.27 6.68
C LEU A 141 14.77 -4.19 5.83
N LEU A 142 15.94 -4.34 6.43
CA LEU A 142 17.25 -4.24 5.76
C LEU A 142 17.59 -5.43 4.84
N ASN A 143 16.83 -6.53 4.89
CA ASN A 143 17.10 -7.73 4.07
C ASN A 143 16.49 -7.67 2.65
N SER A 144 15.93 -6.53 2.25
CA SER A 144 15.55 -6.25 0.86
C SER A 144 16.68 -5.49 0.16
N GLU A 145 17.79 -6.19 -0.11
CA GLU A 145 18.95 -5.58 -0.78
C GLU A 145 18.69 -5.31 -2.27
N SER A 146 18.89 -4.06 -2.70
CA SER A 146 19.38 -3.67 -4.02
C SER A 146 20.76 -3.00 -3.86
N PRO A 147 21.65 -3.09 -4.86
CA PRO A 147 23.09 -3.03 -4.63
C PRO A 147 23.58 -1.63 -4.25
N VAL A 148 24.11 -1.51 -3.03
CA VAL A 148 24.84 -0.33 -2.56
C VAL A 148 26.25 -0.33 -3.15
N GLN A 149 26.62 0.69 -3.92
CA GLN A 149 28.01 0.94 -4.29
C GLN A 149 28.81 1.30 -3.03
N ARG A 150 29.84 0.50 -2.73
CA ARG A 150 30.81 0.78 -1.67
C ARG A 150 31.68 1.96 -2.06
N ASN A 151 31.60 3.07 -1.32
CA ASN A 151 32.61 4.12 -1.34
C ASN A 151 33.95 3.55 -0.84
N THR A 152 34.89 3.34 -1.76
CA THR A 152 36.30 3.18 -1.42
C THR A 152 36.95 4.55 -1.26
N SER A 153 37.47 4.78 -0.05
CA SER A 153 38.35 5.88 0.33
C SER A 153 39.61 5.92 -0.55
N ALA A 154 39.97 7.11 -1.05
CA ALA A 154 41.27 7.39 -1.65
C ALA A 154 42.03 8.44 -0.83
N PRO A 155 43.37 8.39 -0.78
CA PRO A 155 44.17 9.13 0.21
C PRO A 155 44.53 10.55 -0.22
N SER A 156 44.82 11.36 0.80
CA SER A 156 45.17 12.78 0.78
C SER A 156 46.46 13.12 0.03
N MET A 157 46.48 14.20 -0.75
CA MET A 157 47.67 15.00 -1.11
C MET A 157 47.30 16.49 -1.19
N THR A 158 48.26 17.33 -0.77
CA THR A 158 48.21 18.75 -0.39
C THR A 158 48.19 19.77 -1.56
N PRO A 159 47.95 21.08 -1.30
CA PRO A 159 47.53 22.09 -2.29
C PRO A 159 48.66 23.00 -2.79
N ASP A 160 48.54 23.54 -4.02
CA ASP A 160 49.11 24.86 -4.40
C ASP A 160 48.45 25.46 -5.68
N GLN A 161 47.77 26.60 -5.46
CA GLN A 161 47.62 27.86 -6.23
C GLN A 161 47.21 27.99 -7.74
N PRO A 162 46.64 29.17 -8.16
CA PRO A 162 45.63 29.33 -9.23
C PRO A 162 46.09 30.28 -10.38
N PRO A 163 45.22 31.04 -11.10
CA PRO A 163 44.22 30.66 -12.12
C PRO A 163 44.50 31.32 -13.50
N ASN A 164 43.86 30.85 -14.60
CA ASN A 164 43.53 31.73 -15.75
C ASN A 164 42.50 31.16 -16.74
N THR A 165 41.35 31.84 -16.79
CA THR A 165 40.53 32.30 -17.94
C THR A 165 40.39 31.50 -19.26
N SER A 166 39.12 31.13 -19.51
CA SER A 166 38.27 31.31 -20.71
C SER A 166 38.57 30.59 -22.03
N ALA A 167 37.61 29.77 -22.50
CA ALA A 167 36.73 30.06 -23.66
C ALA A 167 35.98 28.81 -24.21
N TYR A 168 34.64 28.91 -24.18
CA TYR A 168 33.61 28.45 -25.12
C TYR A 168 33.54 27.00 -25.68
N GLN A 169 32.38 26.40 -25.35
CA GLN A 169 31.44 25.61 -26.20
C GLN A 169 31.80 24.18 -26.63
N ARG A 170 31.02 23.23 -26.08
CA ARG A 170 30.07 22.44 -26.86
C ARG A 170 28.97 21.85 -25.98
N HIS A 171 27.73 22.08 -26.39
CA HIS A 171 26.54 21.38 -25.91
C HIS A 171 26.65 19.90 -26.30
N ASP A 172 26.73 19.01 -25.31
CA ASP A 172 26.37 17.60 -25.47
C ASP A 172 25.11 17.35 -24.65
N ASN A 173 23.97 17.44 -25.34
CA ASN A 173 22.67 16.98 -24.87
C ASN A 173 22.57 15.48 -25.16
N ALA A 174 22.99 14.64 -24.22
CA ALA A 174 22.68 13.21 -24.17
C ALA A 174 23.20 12.62 -22.84
N ASN A 175 22.46 12.88 -21.77
CA ASN A 175 22.35 12.09 -20.54
C ASN A 175 21.44 12.90 -19.61
N ALA A 176 20.14 12.61 -19.60
CA ALA A 176 19.29 13.09 -18.51
C ALA A 176 19.77 12.38 -17.25
N SER A 177 20.76 12.96 -16.58
CA SER A 177 21.17 12.52 -15.25
C SER A 177 19.96 12.68 -14.36
N THR A 178 19.41 11.56 -13.86
CA THR A 178 18.38 11.53 -12.82
C THR A 178 18.83 12.37 -11.63
N PHE A 179 18.43 13.64 -11.61
CA PHE A 179 18.88 14.60 -10.61
C PHE A 179 17.90 14.55 -9.44
N VAL A 180 18.37 14.01 -8.31
CA VAL A 180 17.66 14.12 -7.04
C VAL A 180 18.46 15.05 -6.16
N TYR A 181 17.94 16.26 -5.93
CA TYR A 181 18.61 17.22 -5.06
C TYR A 181 18.81 16.61 -3.67
N GLN A 182 20.02 16.65 -3.11
CA GLN A 182 20.34 16.10 -1.79
C GLN A 182 20.41 17.23 -0.77
N GLN A 183 19.38 17.36 0.07
CA GLN A 183 19.49 18.14 1.30
C GLN A 183 20.24 17.36 2.38
N PRO A 184 21.13 17.99 3.16
CA PRO A 184 21.75 17.36 4.31
C PRO A 184 20.69 16.89 5.33
N PRO A 185 20.83 15.70 5.95
CA PRO A 185 19.90 15.23 6.97
C PRO A 185 19.80 16.22 8.15
N GLY A 186 18.57 16.55 8.57
CA GLY A 186 18.31 17.43 9.72
C GLY A 186 18.37 18.93 9.44
N GLU A 187 18.73 19.36 8.22
CA GLU A 187 18.65 20.77 7.82
C GLU A 187 17.22 21.14 7.36
N PRO A 188 16.79 22.41 7.54
CA PRO A 188 15.50 22.89 7.05
C PRO A 188 15.42 22.80 5.52
N VAL A 189 14.18 22.71 5.01
CA VAL A 189 13.95 22.79 3.56
C VAL A 189 14.30 24.19 3.08
N LEU A 190 15.09 24.30 2.01
CA LEU A 190 15.40 25.59 1.40
C LEU A 190 14.10 26.20 0.88
N TRP A 191 13.84 27.45 1.27
CA TRP A 191 12.64 28.17 0.85
C TRP A 191 12.97 29.61 0.43
N PRO A 192 12.59 30.06 -0.78
CA PRO A 192 11.83 29.33 -1.81
C PRO A 192 12.59 28.10 -2.37
N LEU A 193 11.85 27.12 -2.90
CA LEU A 193 12.46 25.96 -3.56
C LEU A 193 13.30 26.44 -4.75
N GLU A 194 14.55 25.98 -4.84
CA GLU A 194 15.51 26.42 -5.88
C GLU A 194 15.52 25.49 -7.10
N HIS A 195 14.95 24.29 -6.98
CA HIS A 195 14.92 23.29 -8.03
C HIS A 195 13.53 23.15 -8.65
N GLU A 196 13.47 23.29 -9.98
CA GLU A 196 12.23 23.21 -10.76
C GLU A 196 11.50 21.88 -10.56
N GLN A 197 12.22 20.76 -10.46
CA GLN A 197 11.64 19.45 -10.21
C GLN A 197 10.93 19.37 -8.86
N GLU A 198 11.51 19.92 -7.79
CA GLU A 198 10.87 19.93 -6.47
C GLU A 198 9.64 20.84 -6.45
N ALA A 199 9.72 21.99 -7.12
CA ALA A 199 8.58 22.90 -7.28
C ALA A 199 7.43 22.22 -8.05
N MET A 200 7.72 21.52 -9.15
CA MET A 200 6.75 20.77 -9.94
C MET A 200 6.10 19.64 -9.11
N LEU A 201 6.89 18.87 -8.36
CA LEU A 201 6.39 17.80 -7.50
C LEU A 201 5.48 18.34 -6.39
N LEU A 202 5.88 19.43 -5.73
CA LEU A 202 5.06 20.07 -4.71
C LEU A 202 3.77 20.67 -5.29
N GLN A 203 3.82 21.27 -6.48
CA GLN A 203 2.63 21.73 -7.19
C GLN A 203 1.68 20.56 -7.49
N HIS A 204 2.22 19.45 -8.02
CA HIS A 204 1.43 18.25 -8.28
C HIS A 204 0.76 17.73 -7.01
N TYR A 205 1.48 17.70 -5.88
CA TYR A 205 0.93 17.32 -4.59
C TYR A 205 -0.31 18.13 -4.22
N ILE A 206 -0.17 19.47 -4.23
CA ILE A 206 -1.22 20.40 -3.79
C ILE A 206 -2.45 20.28 -4.69
N GLU A 207 -2.25 20.17 -6.01
CA GLU A 207 -3.33 20.21 -6.99
C GLU A 207 -4.03 18.86 -7.19
N ASN A 208 -3.30 17.74 -7.07
CA ASN A 208 -3.77 16.42 -7.53
C ASN A 208 -3.71 15.32 -6.47
N VAL A 209 -2.95 15.50 -5.40
CA VAL A 209 -2.69 14.42 -4.41
C VAL A 209 -3.33 14.72 -3.06
N ALA A 210 -3.19 15.94 -2.54
CA ALA A 210 -3.62 16.31 -1.19
C ALA A 210 -5.11 16.00 -0.93
N LEU A 211 -5.96 16.09 -1.95
CA LEU A 211 -7.39 15.78 -1.84
C LEU A 211 -7.67 14.33 -1.42
N PHE A 212 -6.77 13.36 -1.67
CA PHE A 212 -6.87 12.01 -1.08
C PHE A 212 -6.95 12.03 0.45
N PHE A 213 -6.30 13.00 1.08
CA PHE A 213 -6.36 13.15 2.53
C PHE A 213 -7.47 14.11 2.93
N ASP A 214 -7.71 15.16 2.15
CA ASP A 214 -8.62 16.25 2.51
C ASP A 214 -10.08 16.07 2.07
N MET A 215 -10.46 14.89 1.53
CA MET A 215 -11.79 14.67 0.92
C MET A 215 -13.00 14.95 1.84
N MET A 216 -12.80 14.94 3.17
CA MET A 216 -13.81 15.23 4.21
C MET A 216 -13.49 16.48 5.03
N ASP A 217 -12.39 17.15 4.70
CA ASP A 217 -11.78 18.19 5.52
C ASP A 217 -12.02 19.56 4.89
N SER A 218 -12.92 20.33 5.50
CA SER A 218 -13.30 21.65 5.01
C SER A 218 -12.15 22.68 4.95
N ARG A 219 -10.99 22.41 5.57
CA ARG A 219 -9.86 23.34 5.63
C ARG A 219 -8.64 22.89 4.83
N ASP A 220 -8.75 21.76 4.13
CA ASP A 220 -7.68 21.22 3.27
C ASP A 220 -6.33 21.14 4.00
N HIS A 221 -6.30 20.51 5.19
CA HIS A 221 -5.11 20.53 6.02
C HIS A 221 -3.89 19.92 5.34
N PHE A 222 -4.04 18.84 4.57
CA PHE A 222 -2.92 18.26 3.84
C PHE A 222 -2.45 19.17 2.70
N GLY A 223 -3.35 19.82 1.98
CA GLY A 223 -3.02 20.76 0.90
C GLY A 223 -2.48 22.11 1.39
N VAL A 224 -2.80 22.51 2.62
CA VAL A 224 -2.47 23.84 3.17
C VAL A 224 -1.51 23.72 4.35
N HIS A 225 -1.99 23.22 5.49
CA HIS A 225 -1.26 23.25 6.75
C HIS A 225 -0.02 22.34 6.74
N ILE A 226 -0.16 21.09 6.31
CA ILE A 226 0.91 20.10 6.21
C ILE A 226 2.00 20.57 5.24
N VAL A 227 1.62 21.18 4.12
CA VAL A 227 2.58 21.79 3.18
C VAL A 227 3.36 22.93 3.81
N GLN A 228 2.72 23.81 4.60
CA GLN A 228 3.46 24.85 5.32
C GLN A 228 4.40 24.26 6.38
N MET A 229 3.96 23.21 7.08
CA MET A 229 4.76 22.50 8.07
C MET A 229 5.99 21.82 7.44
N ALA A 230 5.85 21.27 6.22
CA ALA A 230 6.93 20.63 5.48
C ALA A 230 8.12 21.56 5.20
N LYS A 231 7.92 22.89 5.15
CA LYS A 231 9.00 23.86 4.99
C LYS A 231 10.09 23.76 6.07
N GLN A 232 9.69 23.34 7.26
CA GLN A 232 10.58 23.25 8.43
C GLN A 232 10.96 21.80 8.76
N ASN A 233 10.44 20.83 8.02
CA ASN A 233 10.66 19.41 8.28
C ASN A 233 10.96 18.65 6.98
N SER A 234 12.24 18.33 6.78
CA SER A 234 12.72 17.67 5.57
C SER A 234 12.16 16.27 5.37
N THR A 235 11.91 15.51 6.44
CA THR A 235 11.25 14.19 6.36
C THR A 235 9.85 14.30 5.77
N LEU A 236 9.05 15.24 6.25
CA LEU A 236 7.70 15.48 5.73
C LEU A 236 7.73 15.97 4.28
N MET A 237 8.65 16.87 3.94
CA MET A 237 8.83 17.32 2.55
C MET A 237 9.23 16.15 1.63
N ASN A 238 10.19 15.34 2.04
CA ASN A 238 10.60 14.14 1.30
C ASN A 238 9.41 13.19 1.09
N ALA A 239 8.54 13.00 2.09
CA ALA A 239 7.34 12.16 1.94
C ALA A 239 6.36 12.74 0.90
N ILE A 240 6.12 14.06 0.91
CA ILE A 240 5.29 14.76 -0.07
C ILE A 240 5.84 14.59 -1.50
N LEU A 241 7.15 14.82 -1.67
CA LEU A 241 7.81 14.71 -2.96
C LEU A 241 7.85 13.26 -3.46
N ALA A 242 8.10 12.29 -2.56
CA ALA A 242 8.12 10.88 -2.88
C ALA A 242 6.75 10.39 -3.40
N LEU A 243 5.65 10.77 -2.71
CA LEU A 243 4.30 10.36 -3.12
C LEU A 243 3.93 10.96 -4.48
N SER A 244 4.25 12.24 -4.69
CA SER A 244 3.99 12.92 -5.96
C SER A 244 4.77 12.31 -7.12
N ALA A 245 6.06 12.04 -6.90
CA ALA A 245 6.93 11.39 -7.87
C ALA A 245 6.41 9.98 -8.20
N ARG A 246 5.94 9.23 -7.19
CA ARG A 246 5.37 7.89 -7.37
C ARG A 246 4.08 7.91 -8.19
N GLN A 247 3.20 8.89 -7.95
CA GLN A 247 1.97 9.02 -8.73
C GLN A 247 2.30 9.39 -10.18
N LEU A 248 3.16 10.39 -10.40
CA LEU A 248 3.59 10.80 -11.73
C LEU A 248 4.27 9.67 -12.50
N SER A 249 5.15 8.87 -11.87
CA SER A 249 5.82 7.75 -12.53
C SER A 249 4.87 6.65 -13.03
N ARG A 250 3.61 6.69 -12.60
CA ARG A 250 2.56 5.73 -13.00
C ARG A 250 1.56 6.28 -14.00
N ILE A 251 1.31 7.60 -13.98
CA ILE A 251 0.34 8.24 -14.89
C ILE A 251 0.99 9.04 -16.03
N ALA A 252 2.29 9.28 -15.94
CA ALA A 252 3.06 10.09 -16.87
C ALA A 252 4.47 9.50 -17.08
N ASP A 253 5.21 10.06 -18.03
CA ASP A 253 6.62 9.73 -18.26
C ASP A 253 7.49 10.44 -17.21
N PHE A 254 7.64 9.81 -16.04
CA PHE A 254 8.43 10.34 -14.92
C PHE A 254 9.28 9.23 -14.29
N ASP A 255 10.52 9.56 -13.95
CA ASP A 255 11.50 8.57 -13.48
C ASP A 255 11.10 8.01 -12.10
N PRO A 256 10.81 6.70 -11.97
CA PRO A 256 10.44 6.08 -10.70
C PRO A 256 11.56 6.13 -9.65
N TYR A 257 12.83 6.23 -10.07
CA TYR A 257 13.97 6.32 -9.14
C TYR A 257 13.90 7.56 -8.24
N ILE A 258 13.30 8.65 -8.74
CA ILE A 258 13.12 9.88 -7.96
C ILE A 258 12.23 9.62 -6.74
N ALA A 259 11.14 8.86 -6.93
CA ALA A 259 10.24 8.50 -5.84
C ALA A 259 10.96 7.64 -4.79
N ASP A 260 11.73 6.65 -5.24
CA ASP A 260 12.51 5.77 -4.36
C ASP A 260 13.57 6.56 -3.57
N ALA A 261 14.26 7.50 -4.20
CA ALA A 261 15.28 8.30 -3.54
C ALA A 261 14.70 9.17 -2.40
N TYR A 262 13.57 9.85 -2.61
CA TYR A 262 12.90 10.60 -1.55
C TYR A 262 12.30 9.68 -0.48
N TYR A 263 11.76 8.53 -0.88
CA TYR A 263 11.22 7.52 0.03
C TYR A 263 12.30 6.97 0.98
N GLN A 264 13.48 6.61 0.46
CA GLN A 264 14.60 6.13 1.28
C GLN A 264 15.07 7.18 2.30
N ARG A 265 15.16 8.45 1.92
CA ARG A 265 15.54 9.54 2.83
C ARG A 265 14.58 9.73 4.00
N CYS A 266 13.30 9.41 3.81
CA CYS A 266 12.35 9.47 4.91
C CYS A 266 12.75 8.50 6.03
N PHE A 267 13.28 7.33 5.68
CA PHE A 267 13.68 6.31 6.66
C PHE A 267 14.91 6.67 7.47
N ASP A 268 15.83 7.47 6.92
CA ASP A 268 17.01 7.96 7.65
C ASP A 268 16.60 8.70 8.94
N THR A 269 15.45 9.37 8.93
CA THR A 269 14.91 10.09 10.09
C THR A 269 13.80 9.32 10.80
N LEU A 270 12.93 8.63 10.05
CA LEU A 270 11.78 7.95 10.62
C LEU A 270 12.23 6.73 11.45
N ILE A 271 13.13 5.88 10.96
CA ILE A 271 13.56 4.66 11.68
C ILE A 271 14.10 4.98 13.09
N PRO A 272 15.01 5.95 13.27
CA PRO A 272 15.46 6.36 14.61
C PRO A 272 14.31 6.90 15.46
N ALA A 273 13.49 7.79 14.92
CA ALA A 273 12.39 8.43 15.64
C ALA A 273 11.34 7.44 16.14
N LEU A 274 11.12 6.34 15.40
CA LEU A 274 10.16 5.30 15.76
C LEU A 274 10.58 4.45 16.96
N ASN A 275 11.89 4.42 17.26
CA ASN A 275 12.43 3.76 18.46
C ASN A 275 12.33 4.65 19.71
N ASP A 276 11.98 5.92 19.53
CA ASP A 276 11.76 6.88 20.61
C ASP A 276 10.27 7.26 20.71
N ASN A 277 9.62 6.80 21.78
CA ASN A 277 8.21 7.04 22.05
C ASN A 277 7.85 8.53 22.21
N SER A 278 8.83 9.42 22.41
CA SER A 278 8.59 10.87 22.50
C SER A 278 8.63 11.54 21.13
N THR A 279 9.65 11.23 20.31
CA THR A 279 9.85 11.81 18.97
C THR A 279 8.78 11.37 17.96
N ILE A 280 8.32 10.11 18.01
CA ILE A 280 7.26 9.61 17.10
C ILE A 280 5.92 10.40 17.20
N LYS A 281 5.71 11.11 18.31
CA LYS A 281 4.50 11.91 18.54
C LYS A 281 4.56 13.27 17.85
N GLU A 282 5.72 13.67 17.35
CA GLU A 282 5.84 14.88 16.55
C GLU A 282 5.00 14.75 15.30
N GLU A 283 4.20 15.77 15.06
CA GLU A 283 3.15 15.69 14.06
C GLU A 283 3.64 15.74 12.61
N PRO A 284 4.76 16.39 12.28
CA PRO A 284 5.39 16.21 10.98
C PRO A 284 5.70 14.75 10.67
N LEU A 285 6.14 13.97 11.67
CA LEU A 285 6.45 12.55 11.49
C LEU A 285 5.19 11.70 11.35
N LEU A 286 4.11 12.03 12.08
CA LEU A 286 2.81 11.37 11.88
C LEU A 286 2.23 11.64 10.50
N ALA A 287 2.26 12.90 10.05
CA ALA A 287 1.83 13.26 8.70
C ALA A 287 2.67 12.57 7.63
N ALA A 288 4.01 12.55 7.79
CA ALA A 288 4.91 11.84 6.90
C ALA A 288 4.58 10.34 6.86
N THR A 289 4.34 9.70 8.02
CA THR A 289 3.95 8.29 8.10
C THR A 289 2.65 8.01 7.33
N VAL A 290 1.62 8.85 7.48
CA VAL A 290 0.35 8.71 6.74
C VAL A 290 0.55 8.85 5.22
N ILE A 291 1.39 9.80 4.79
CA ILE A 291 1.71 10.01 3.37
C ILE A 291 2.49 8.82 2.80
N LEU A 292 3.49 8.32 3.52
CA LEU A 292 4.29 7.16 3.11
C LEU A 292 3.44 5.88 3.04
N ARG A 293 2.46 5.71 3.94
CA ARG A 293 1.50 4.60 3.84
C ARG A 293 0.72 4.61 2.53
N LEU A 294 0.25 5.79 2.07
CA LEU A 294 -0.42 5.88 0.77
C LEU A 294 0.53 5.53 -0.38
N LEU A 295 1.79 5.96 -0.30
CA LEU A 295 2.82 5.60 -1.28
C LEU A 295 3.02 4.07 -1.34
N GLU A 296 3.12 3.41 -0.19
CA GLU A 296 3.22 1.95 -0.10
C GLU A 296 1.98 1.26 -0.70
N GLU A 297 0.76 1.79 -0.47
CA GLU A 297 -0.48 1.24 -1.02
C GLU A 297 -0.48 1.30 -2.55
N MET A 298 0.11 2.36 -3.12
CA MET A 298 0.33 2.46 -4.57
C MET A 298 1.39 1.46 -5.06
N ASN A 299 2.35 1.02 -4.24
CA ASN A 299 3.39 0.07 -4.66
C ASN A 299 2.94 -1.40 -4.66
N ILE A 300 1.82 -1.75 -4.01
CA ILE A 300 1.30 -3.12 -3.93
C ILE A 300 1.12 -3.76 -5.32
N SER A 301 0.82 -2.96 -6.35
CA SER A 301 0.62 -3.44 -7.73
C SER A 301 1.89 -3.96 -8.42
N VAL A 302 3.09 -3.64 -7.92
CA VAL A 302 4.36 -3.93 -8.62
C VAL A 302 5.11 -5.14 -8.06
N VAL A 303 5.00 -5.43 -6.76
CA VAL A 303 5.95 -6.36 -6.09
C VAL A 303 5.27 -7.59 -5.46
N GLY A 304 3.93 -7.60 -5.33
CA GLY A 304 3.22 -8.75 -4.74
C GLY A 304 3.76 -9.19 -3.36
N SER A 305 4.38 -8.27 -2.61
CA SER A 305 5.15 -8.59 -1.40
C SER A 305 4.79 -7.70 -0.21
N ASP A 306 4.56 -8.40 0.90
CA ASP A 306 4.52 -8.09 2.33
C ASP A 306 3.65 -6.92 2.88
N PRO A 307 2.48 -7.23 3.48
CA PRO A 307 1.67 -6.30 4.30
C PRO A 307 2.36 -5.75 5.56
N GLN A 308 3.60 -6.15 5.88
CA GLN A 308 4.27 -5.80 7.13
C GLN A 308 4.71 -4.33 7.23
N GLY A 309 5.01 -3.65 6.11
CA GLY A 309 5.32 -2.20 6.10
C GLY A 309 4.16 -1.35 6.60
N HIS A 310 2.96 -1.62 6.07
CA HIS A 310 1.71 -1.01 6.52
C HIS A 310 1.41 -1.27 7.99
N LEU A 311 1.66 -2.50 8.47
CA LEU A 311 1.43 -2.86 9.86
C LEU A 311 2.28 -2.00 10.80
N PHE A 312 3.51 -1.67 10.40
CA PHE A 312 4.40 -0.82 11.16
C PHE A 312 3.90 0.64 11.21
N GLY A 313 3.49 1.21 10.06
CA GLY A 313 2.90 2.56 10.00
C GLY A 313 1.60 2.68 10.80
N THR A 314 0.76 1.64 10.80
CA THR A 314 -0.43 1.56 11.66
C THR A 314 -0.06 1.58 13.14
N GLN A 315 0.93 0.80 13.57
CA GLN A 315 1.34 0.75 14.99
C GLN A 315 1.94 2.07 15.48
N ALA A 316 2.71 2.77 14.65
CA ALA A 316 3.24 4.10 14.94
C ALA A 316 2.11 5.11 15.23
N ILE A 317 1.10 5.13 14.36
CA ILE A 317 -0.05 6.02 14.50
C ILE A 317 -0.90 5.66 15.71
N ILE A 318 -1.15 4.36 15.97
CA ILE A 318 -1.89 3.89 17.16
C ILE A 318 -1.23 4.40 18.44
N ARG A 319 0.08 4.17 18.59
CA ARG A 319 0.82 4.57 19.80
C ARG A 319 0.81 6.08 20.03
N ALA A 320 0.88 6.87 18.96
CA ALA A 320 0.81 8.32 19.04
C ALA A 320 -0.60 8.82 19.35
N ALA A 321 -1.64 8.16 18.81
CA ALA A 321 -3.02 8.56 18.99
C ALA A 321 -3.60 8.16 20.37
N GLU A 322 -3.24 6.97 20.89
CA GLU A 322 -3.71 6.44 22.19
C GLU A 322 -3.33 7.32 23.39
N GLN A 323 -2.22 8.07 23.32
CA GLN A 323 -1.67 8.79 24.47
C GLN A 323 -1.96 10.30 24.46
N SER A 324 -2.47 10.87 23.37
CA SER A 324 -2.60 12.32 23.23
C SER A 324 -3.98 12.85 22.86
N TYR A 325 -4.92 12.04 22.37
CA TYR A 325 -6.20 12.57 21.90
C TYR A 325 -7.40 11.65 22.17
N ALA A 326 -8.29 12.08 23.07
CA ALA A 326 -9.71 11.92 22.78
C ALA A 326 -9.98 12.71 21.49
N ALA A 327 -10.45 12.07 20.42
CA ALA A 327 -10.54 12.60 19.04
C ALA A 327 -11.33 13.92 18.85
N THR A 328 -11.79 14.53 19.93
CA THR A 328 -12.52 15.80 19.98
C THR A 328 -11.73 16.94 20.64
N SER A 329 -10.59 16.65 21.28
CA SER A 329 -9.86 17.59 22.14
C SER A 329 -8.42 17.79 21.63
N GLY A 330 -8.26 18.53 20.54
CA GLY A 330 -6.97 18.85 19.93
C GLY A 330 -7.14 19.76 18.73
N PRO A 331 -6.05 20.37 18.22
CA PRO A 331 -6.17 21.18 17.02
C PRO A 331 -6.65 20.31 15.85
N ASP A 332 -7.58 20.85 15.10
CA ASP A 332 -8.20 20.31 13.89
C ASP A 332 -7.25 19.64 12.88
N TRP A 333 -6.03 20.14 12.67
CA TRP A 333 -5.07 19.53 11.75
C TRP A 333 -4.54 18.18 12.24
N ARG A 334 -4.42 17.95 13.55
CA ARG A 334 -4.12 16.62 14.10
C ARG A 334 -5.28 15.65 13.87
N GLN A 335 -6.52 16.15 13.95
CA GLN A 335 -7.70 15.35 13.63
C GLN A 335 -7.71 14.97 12.14
N ALA A 336 -7.27 15.85 11.25
CA ALA A 336 -7.15 15.55 9.82
C ALA A 336 -6.15 14.40 9.56
N ILE A 337 -4.97 14.42 10.19
CA ILE A 337 -3.97 13.32 10.10
C ILE A 337 -4.60 12.00 10.57
N TYR A 338 -5.30 12.03 11.71
CA TYR A 338 -5.96 10.85 12.25
C TYR A 338 -7.05 10.30 11.31
N TRP A 339 -7.92 11.16 10.78
CA TRP A 339 -8.98 10.73 9.87
C TRP A 339 -8.43 10.17 8.56
N ALA A 340 -7.29 10.67 8.09
CA ALA A 340 -6.57 10.09 6.95
C ALA A 340 -6.04 8.69 7.27
N ALA A 341 -5.41 8.50 8.44
CA ALA A 341 -4.96 7.19 8.88
C ALA A 341 -6.12 6.19 9.08
N PHE A 342 -7.23 6.66 9.65
CA PHE A 342 -8.45 5.86 9.84
C PHE A 342 -9.03 5.40 8.50
N ARG A 343 -9.04 6.27 7.48
CA ARG A 343 -9.44 5.92 6.10
C ARG A 343 -8.59 4.80 5.51
N GLN A 344 -7.26 4.89 5.65
CA GLN A 344 -6.33 3.86 5.17
C GLN A 344 -6.56 2.52 5.88
N GLU A 345 -6.74 2.54 7.20
CA GLU A 345 -7.01 1.32 7.97
C GLU A 345 -8.37 0.70 7.61
N LEU A 346 -9.40 1.54 7.42
CA LEU A 346 -10.72 1.10 6.97
C LEU A 346 -10.62 0.41 5.62
N TRP A 347 -9.83 0.95 4.70
CA TRP A 347 -9.64 0.33 3.41
C TRP A 347 -8.97 -1.05 3.51
N ILE A 348 -7.88 -1.14 4.27
CA ILE A 348 -7.18 -2.41 4.52
C ILE A 348 -8.13 -3.44 5.16
N SER A 349 -8.95 -3.01 6.13
CA SER A 349 -9.97 -3.84 6.77
C SER A 349 -10.97 -4.41 5.77
N LEU A 350 -11.50 -3.56 4.88
CA LEU A 350 -12.43 -3.98 3.83
C LEU A 350 -11.80 -4.99 2.88
N MET A 351 -10.57 -4.75 2.40
CA MET A 351 -9.91 -5.63 1.44
C MET A 351 -9.46 -6.96 2.02
N THR A 352 -8.97 -6.93 3.24
CA THR A 352 -8.54 -8.14 3.92
C THR A 352 -9.72 -8.88 4.56
N GLN A 353 -10.91 -8.27 4.56
CA GLN A 353 -12.13 -8.75 5.21
C GLN A 353 -11.89 -9.12 6.67
N LYS A 354 -11.19 -8.24 7.38
CA LYS A 354 -10.81 -8.41 8.79
C LYS A 354 -11.26 -7.19 9.59
N ALA A 355 -11.71 -7.43 10.82
CA ALA A 355 -12.06 -6.35 11.74
C ALA A 355 -10.85 -5.44 12.00
N PHE A 356 -11.15 -4.19 12.37
CA PHE A 356 -10.12 -3.19 12.65
C PHE A 356 -9.23 -3.61 13.81
N LYS A 357 -7.95 -3.28 13.70
CA LYS A 357 -7.00 -3.35 14.81
C LYS A 357 -6.84 -2.01 15.53
N LEU A 358 -7.17 -0.91 14.86
CA LEU A 358 -7.16 0.44 15.42
C LEU A 358 -8.43 0.62 16.27
N HIS A 359 -8.28 1.00 17.54
CA HIS A 359 -9.43 1.37 18.38
C HIS A 359 -10.18 2.52 17.70
N ILE A 360 -11.49 2.35 17.46
CA ILE A 360 -12.34 3.42 16.94
C ILE A 360 -12.42 4.49 18.03
N PHE A 361 -11.72 5.60 17.81
CA PHE A 361 -11.72 6.76 18.70
C PHE A 361 -13.14 7.33 18.88
N PRO A 362 -13.43 8.10 19.95
CA PRO A 362 -14.73 8.72 20.15
C PRO A 362 -14.98 9.82 19.10
N ALA A 363 -15.43 9.40 17.92
CA ALA A 363 -15.99 10.27 16.90
C ALA A 363 -17.41 10.66 17.31
N ASP A 364 -17.85 11.87 16.91
CA ASP A 364 -19.24 12.25 17.07
C ASP A 364 -20.14 11.30 16.26
N ARG A 365 -21.14 10.74 16.94
CA ARG A 365 -22.16 9.81 16.38
C ARG A 365 -23.57 10.38 16.49
N SER A 366 -23.69 11.63 16.95
CA SER A 366 -24.99 12.27 17.10
C SER A 366 -25.62 12.56 15.73
N LEU A 367 -26.93 12.85 15.74
CA LEU A 367 -27.65 13.40 14.60
C LEU A 367 -27.97 14.88 14.81
N GLU A 368 -27.34 15.51 15.79
CA GLU A 368 -27.53 16.92 16.10
C GLU A 368 -27.05 17.81 14.94
N PRO A 369 -27.66 18.99 14.73
CA PRO A 369 -27.21 19.95 13.74
C PRO A 369 -25.72 20.25 13.89
N ALA A 370 -24.98 20.15 12.79
CA ALA A 370 -23.53 20.33 12.73
C ALA A 370 -23.12 20.78 11.32
N THR A 371 -21.83 21.06 11.13
CA THR A 371 -21.28 21.41 9.82
C THR A 371 -21.35 20.24 8.84
N ASP A 372 -21.34 20.51 7.53
CA ASP A 372 -21.34 19.46 6.50
C ASP A 372 -20.14 18.50 6.65
N SER A 373 -18.97 19.01 7.04
CA SER A 373 -17.79 18.19 7.32
C SER A 373 -18.01 17.23 8.50
N MET A 374 -18.72 17.66 9.55
CA MET A 374 -19.09 16.77 10.66
C MET A 374 -20.10 15.71 10.21
N TRP A 375 -21.14 16.11 9.46
CA TRP A 375 -22.13 15.17 8.90
C TRP A 375 -21.50 14.11 8.01
N ALA A 376 -20.54 14.50 7.19
CA ALA A 376 -19.77 13.60 6.36
C ALA A 376 -18.85 12.72 7.24
N THR A 377 -18.17 13.28 8.24
CA THR A 377 -17.32 12.52 9.17
C THR A 377 -18.09 11.43 9.92
N ARG A 378 -19.35 11.69 10.28
CA ARG A 378 -20.26 10.70 10.90
C ARG A 378 -20.45 9.46 10.01
N THR A 379 -20.53 9.61 8.68
CA THR A 379 -20.74 8.45 7.79
C THR A 379 -19.55 7.53 7.72
N ILE A 380 -18.33 8.08 7.73
CA ILE A 380 -17.13 7.23 7.74
C ILE A 380 -16.92 6.58 9.11
N ALA A 381 -17.26 7.28 10.20
CA ALA A 381 -17.26 6.69 11.53
C ALA A 381 -18.24 5.52 11.64
N HIS A 382 -19.44 5.67 11.04
CA HIS A 382 -20.47 4.63 10.97
C HIS A 382 -20.02 3.44 10.09
N LEU A 383 -19.42 3.70 8.92
CA LEU A 383 -18.81 2.65 8.10
C LEU A 383 -17.75 1.85 8.88
N GLY A 384 -16.99 2.52 9.75
CA GLY A 384 -16.10 1.89 10.71
C GLY A 384 -16.79 0.88 11.63
N ASP A 385 -17.91 1.27 12.25
CA ASP A 385 -18.70 0.35 13.09
C ASP A 385 -19.25 -0.83 12.30
N VAL A 386 -19.77 -0.54 11.10
CA VAL A 386 -20.34 -1.57 10.22
C VAL A 386 -19.27 -2.58 9.84
N SER A 387 -18.09 -2.14 9.44
CA SER A 387 -16.98 -3.05 9.11
C SER A 387 -16.55 -3.88 10.33
N ASN A 388 -16.46 -3.27 11.52
CA ASN A 388 -16.17 -4.01 12.76
C ASN A 388 -17.26 -5.03 13.12
N PHE A 389 -18.53 -4.70 12.90
CA PHE A 389 -19.64 -5.64 13.08
C PHE A 389 -19.54 -6.80 12.09
N VAL A 390 -19.37 -6.50 10.79
CA VAL A 390 -19.39 -7.47 9.70
C VAL A 390 -18.22 -8.46 9.80
N PHE A 391 -17.02 -7.98 10.13
CA PHE A 391 -15.81 -8.81 10.19
C PHE A 391 -15.40 -9.22 11.61
N GLY A 392 -16.15 -8.79 12.63
CA GLY A 392 -15.88 -9.06 14.04
C GLY A 392 -16.69 -10.23 14.61
N GLU A 393 -16.64 -10.37 15.93
CA GLU A 393 -17.29 -11.45 16.68
C GLU A 393 -18.82 -11.29 16.73
N ASP A 394 -19.31 -10.05 16.74
CA ASP A 394 -20.74 -9.72 16.86
C ASP A 394 -21.55 -9.88 15.58
N ARG A 395 -20.97 -10.35 14.46
CA ARG A 395 -21.59 -10.38 13.12
C ARG A 395 -22.95 -11.08 13.01
N ASN A 396 -23.27 -11.96 13.97
CA ASN A 396 -24.56 -12.69 14.01
C ASN A 396 -25.61 -12.01 14.91
N SER A 397 -25.27 -10.89 15.56
CA SER A 397 -26.17 -10.17 16.46
C SER A 397 -27.22 -9.40 15.67
N ILE A 398 -28.46 -9.93 15.64
CA ILE A 398 -29.61 -9.27 14.99
C ILE A 398 -29.88 -7.91 15.63
N ALA A 399 -29.72 -7.78 16.95
CA ALA A 399 -29.94 -6.51 17.65
C ALA A 399 -28.94 -5.44 17.19
N ARG A 400 -27.65 -5.80 17.11
CA ARG A 400 -26.60 -4.87 16.64
C ARG A 400 -26.76 -4.54 15.15
N TYR A 401 -27.13 -5.52 14.33
CA TYR A 401 -27.46 -5.32 12.92
C TYR A 401 -28.60 -4.29 12.74
N ASN A 402 -29.72 -4.50 13.44
CA ASN A 402 -30.87 -3.59 13.37
C ASN A 402 -30.50 -2.17 13.81
N GLN A 403 -29.73 -2.04 14.89
CA GLN A 403 -29.22 -0.75 15.34
C GLN A 403 -28.41 -0.05 14.25
N LEU A 404 -27.45 -0.74 13.62
CA LEU A 404 -26.61 -0.16 12.58
C LEU A 404 -27.42 0.19 11.32
N MET A 405 -28.40 -0.63 10.95
CA MET A 405 -29.32 -0.32 9.86
C MET A 405 -30.18 0.91 10.15
N ASP A 406 -30.70 1.04 11.36
CA ASP A 406 -31.48 2.20 11.79
C ASP A 406 -30.62 3.46 11.82
N GLU A 407 -29.39 3.40 12.33
CA GLU A 407 -28.42 4.50 12.30
C GLU A 407 -28.10 4.94 10.86
N ASN A 408 -27.86 3.98 9.95
CA ASN A 408 -27.59 4.24 8.54
C ASN A 408 -28.75 5.00 7.87
N LYS A 409 -29.98 4.54 8.14
CA LYS A 409 -31.21 5.13 7.62
C LYS A 409 -31.49 6.51 8.24
N ALA A 410 -31.30 6.65 9.54
CA ALA A 410 -31.52 7.90 10.26
C ALA A 410 -30.61 9.01 9.75
N TRP A 411 -29.35 8.71 9.43
CA TRP A 411 -28.44 9.68 8.81
C TRP A 411 -29.02 10.24 7.49
N ASN A 412 -29.56 9.38 6.61
CA ASN A 412 -30.17 9.82 5.36
C ASN A 412 -31.40 10.71 5.57
N GLN A 413 -32.13 10.52 6.67
CA GLN A 413 -33.34 11.28 6.98
C GLN A 413 -33.05 12.61 7.70
N CYS A 414 -31.98 12.67 8.48
CA CYS A 414 -31.67 13.82 9.35
C CYS A 414 -30.57 14.73 8.79
N ARG A 415 -29.80 14.29 7.79
CA ARG A 415 -28.74 15.12 7.17
C ARG A 415 -29.32 16.44 6.63
N PRO A 416 -28.53 17.52 6.60
CA PRO A 416 -28.98 18.79 6.04
C PRO A 416 -29.30 18.69 4.55
N ASN A 417 -30.17 19.58 4.06
CA ASN A 417 -30.53 19.68 2.64
C ASN A 417 -29.33 20.04 1.73
N SER A 418 -28.21 20.49 2.29
CA SER A 418 -26.96 20.69 1.55
C SER A 418 -26.46 19.40 0.88
N PHE A 419 -26.82 18.22 1.42
CA PHE A 419 -26.49 16.92 0.86
C PHE A 419 -27.40 16.47 -0.28
N ASP A 420 -28.42 17.25 -0.63
CA ASP A 420 -29.30 16.92 -1.75
C ASP A 420 -28.59 17.21 -3.09
N PRO A 421 -28.63 16.27 -4.05
CA PRO A 421 -28.08 16.53 -5.38
C PRO A 421 -28.75 17.75 -6.02
N TYR A 422 -27.96 18.69 -6.52
CA TYR A 422 -28.50 19.82 -7.30
C TYR A 422 -28.92 19.39 -8.71
N TYR A 423 -28.49 18.20 -9.13
CA TYR A 423 -28.89 17.59 -10.40
C TYR A 423 -28.97 16.08 -10.25
N PHE A 424 -30.05 15.51 -10.78
CA PHE A 424 -30.27 14.06 -10.82
C PHE A 424 -30.90 13.65 -12.15
N ARG A 425 -30.30 12.66 -12.82
CA ARG A 425 -30.88 11.99 -13.98
C ARG A 425 -30.73 10.48 -13.81
N HIS A 426 -31.85 9.76 -13.92
CA HIS A 426 -31.85 8.30 -13.94
C HIS A 426 -31.04 7.75 -15.12
N LYS A 427 -30.60 6.48 -15.01
CA LYS A 427 -29.99 5.72 -16.11
C LYS A 427 -30.84 5.87 -17.37
N ASN A 428 -30.22 6.31 -18.47
CA ASN A 428 -30.89 6.34 -19.76
C ASN A 428 -30.43 5.11 -20.57
N PRO A 429 -31.31 4.12 -20.81
CA PRO A 429 -30.96 2.92 -21.59
C PRO A 429 -30.46 3.25 -23.00
N SER A 430 -30.82 4.40 -23.55
CA SER A 430 -30.51 4.83 -24.91
C SER A 430 -29.16 5.54 -25.05
N SER A 431 -28.54 6.00 -23.96
CA SER A 431 -27.36 6.89 -24.02
C SER A 431 -26.03 6.17 -23.82
N GLY A 432 -26.01 4.84 -23.72
CA GLY A 432 -24.80 4.05 -23.45
C GLY A 432 -24.21 4.20 -22.03
N ASN A 433 -24.74 5.11 -21.20
CA ASN A 433 -24.31 5.27 -19.81
C ASN A 433 -25.10 4.34 -18.89
N SER A 434 -24.38 3.43 -18.21
CA SER A 434 -24.98 2.46 -17.30
C SER A 434 -25.32 3.02 -15.91
N PHE A 435 -24.85 4.22 -15.58
CA PHE A 435 -24.99 4.83 -14.26
C PHE A 435 -25.85 6.10 -14.28
N PRO A 436 -26.52 6.44 -13.17
CA PRO A 436 -27.23 7.72 -13.02
C PRO A 436 -26.25 8.91 -12.99
N ASP A 437 -26.72 10.09 -13.39
CA ASP A 437 -25.98 11.35 -13.28
C ASP A 437 -26.44 12.06 -11.99
N ILE A 438 -25.54 12.15 -11.00
CA ILE A 438 -25.83 12.63 -9.64
C ILE A 438 -24.78 13.65 -9.24
N ARG A 439 -25.13 14.94 -9.27
CA ARG A 439 -24.17 16.02 -9.03
C ARG A 439 -24.41 16.70 -7.69
N LEU A 440 -23.35 16.84 -6.91
CA LEU A 440 -23.38 17.34 -5.55
C LEU A 440 -22.49 18.57 -5.41
N HIS A 441 -22.87 19.46 -4.50
CA HIS A 441 -22.27 20.80 -4.45
C HIS A 441 -20.84 20.80 -3.90
N ARG A 442 -20.55 19.95 -2.90
CA ARG A 442 -19.29 19.94 -2.16
C ARG A 442 -18.72 18.53 -1.97
N LYS A 443 -17.42 18.43 -1.71
CA LYS A 443 -16.73 17.15 -1.46
C LYS A 443 -17.28 16.39 -0.26
N GLU A 444 -17.68 17.10 0.79
CA GLU A 444 -18.31 16.54 1.98
C GLU A 444 -19.62 15.81 1.66
N HIS A 445 -20.42 16.37 0.74
CA HIS A 445 -21.68 15.77 0.30
C HIS A 445 -21.45 14.51 -0.53
N VAL A 446 -20.51 14.59 -1.49
CA VAL A 446 -20.09 13.47 -2.34
C VAL A 446 -19.63 12.31 -1.47
N MET A 447 -18.68 12.56 -0.59
CA MET A 447 -18.06 11.51 0.21
C MET A 447 -18.98 11.00 1.32
N GLY A 448 -19.80 11.87 1.93
CA GLY A 448 -20.82 11.45 2.89
C GLY A 448 -21.80 10.45 2.27
N MET A 449 -22.28 10.74 1.05
CA MET A 449 -23.14 9.81 0.31
C MET A 449 -22.42 8.49 -0.01
N GLN A 450 -21.18 8.54 -0.51
CA GLN A 450 -20.39 7.35 -0.85
C GLN A 450 -20.21 6.42 0.36
N TYR A 451 -19.78 6.95 1.52
CA TYR A 451 -19.55 6.13 2.71
C TYR A 451 -20.83 5.58 3.32
N ASN A 452 -21.93 6.35 3.31
CA ASN A 452 -23.22 5.85 3.77
C ASN A 452 -23.75 4.70 2.90
N LEU A 453 -23.62 4.81 1.56
CA LEU A 453 -24.00 3.76 0.61
C LEU A 453 -23.12 2.50 0.74
N LEU A 454 -21.82 2.68 0.96
CA LEU A 454 -20.91 1.54 1.18
C LEU A 454 -21.25 0.83 2.50
N ALA A 455 -21.56 1.57 3.56
CA ALA A 455 -22.01 0.99 4.83
C ALA A 455 -23.33 0.21 4.67
N HIS A 456 -24.31 0.79 3.96
CA HIS A 456 -25.56 0.11 3.64
C HIS A 456 -25.32 -1.17 2.84
N THR A 457 -24.41 -1.13 1.85
CA THR A 457 -24.04 -2.29 1.03
C THR A 457 -23.48 -3.43 1.88
N LEU A 458 -22.59 -3.13 2.84
CA LEU A 458 -22.05 -4.15 3.75
C LEU A 458 -23.15 -4.73 4.65
N LEU A 459 -24.02 -3.89 5.21
CA LEU A 459 -25.11 -4.35 6.08
C LEU A 459 -26.04 -5.32 5.35
N ILE A 460 -26.55 -4.97 4.16
CA ILE A 460 -27.50 -5.83 3.43
C ILE A 460 -26.88 -7.14 2.95
N VAL A 461 -25.57 -7.15 2.65
CA VAL A 461 -24.84 -8.37 2.27
C VAL A 461 -24.68 -9.32 3.46
N HIS A 462 -24.52 -8.76 4.66
CA HIS A 462 -24.24 -9.49 5.89
C HIS A 462 -25.46 -9.57 6.82
N ASP A 463 -26.67 -9.48 6.28
CA ASP A 463 -27.90 -9.55 7.06
C ASP A 463 -28.05 -10.92 7.76
N PRO A 464 -28.00 -10.98 9.11
CA PRO A 464 -28.07 -12.23 9.87
C PRO A 464 -29.49 -12.85 9.89
N THR A 465 -30.50 -12.14 9.39
CA THR A 465 -31.90 -12.61 9.35
C THR A 465 -32.22 -13.40 8.09
N ILE A 466 -31.35 -13.37 7.08
CA ILE A 466 -31.56 -14.09 5.82
C ILE A 466 -31.53 -15.61 6.07
N PRO A 467 -32.55 -16.37 5.63
CA PRO A 467 -32.55 -17.83 5.73
C PRO A 467 -31.31 -18.42 5.05
N GLN A 468 -30.66 -19.41 5.65
CA GLN A 468 -29.41 -19.98 5.10
C GLN A 468 -29.62 -20.98 3.96
N LEU A 469 -30.82 -21.57 3.85
CA LEU A 469 -31.10 -22.69 2.94
C LEU A 469 -32.51 -22.58 2.33
N GLY A 470 -32.71 -23.24 1.19
CA GLY A 470 -34.02 -23.42 0.55
C GLY A 470 -34.47 -22.28 -0.37
N PRO A 471 -35.70 -22.36 -0.92
CA PRO A 471 -36.22 -21.36 -1.86
C PRO A 471 -36.28 -19.93 -1.31
N ALA A 472 -36.57 -19.78 -0.01
CA ALA A 472 -36.58 -18.50 0.68
C ALA A 472 -35.19 -17.84 0.72
N HIS A 473 -34.12 -18.62 0.85
CA HIS A 473 -32.74 -18.13 0.75
C HIS A 473 -32.46 -17.56 -0.64
N LYS A 474 -32.83 -18.28 -1.71
CA LYS A 474 -32.66 -17.82 -3.10
C LYS A 474 -33.42 -16.53 -3.37
N ALA A 475 -34.67 -16.44 -2.92
CA ALA A 475 -35.48 -15.23 -3.08
C ALA A 475 -34.89 -14.04 -2.33
N SER A 476 -34.46 -14.24 -1.07
CA SER A 476 -33.83 -13.19 -0.26
C SER A 476 -32.52 -12.71 -0.88
N ARG A 477 -31.68 -13.63 -1.38
CA ARG A 477 -30.44 -13.27 -2.11
C ARG A 477 -30.71 -12.43 -3.35
N ALA A 478 -31.73 -12.77 -4.14
CA ALA A 478 -32.07 -11.97 -5.31
C ALA A 478 -32.51 -10.54 -4.94
N VAL A 479 -33.19 -10.36 -3.82
CA VAL A 479 -33.55 -9.03 -3.29
C VAL A 479 -32.30 -8.26 -2.85
N VAL A 480 -31.40 -8.92 -2.11
CA VAL A 480 -30.11 -8.33 -1.69
C VAL A 480 -29.27 -7.95 -2.91
N ASP A 481 -29.11 -8.84 -3.88
CA ASP A 481 -28.32 -8.59 -5.08
C ASP A 481 -28.83 -7.36 -5.83
N LYS A 482 -30.17 -7.22 -5.97
CA LYS A 482 -30.76 -6.04 -6.59
C LYS A 482 -30.46 -4.75 -5.81
N ALA A 483 -30.56 -4.78 -4.49
CA ALA A 483 -30.26 -3.61 -3.65
C ALA A 483 -28.77 -3.24 -3.67
N VAL A 484 -27.89 -4.23 -3.63
CA VAL A 484 -26.43 -4.04 -3.73
C VAL A 484 -26.06 -3.45 -5.09
N GLN A 485 -26.57 -4.02 -6.18
CA GLN A 485 -26.33 -3.50 -7.52
C GLN A 485 -26.80 -2.05 -7.64
N GLU A 486 -27.93 -1.68 -7.04
CA GLU A 486 -28.42 -0.30 -7.04
C GLU A 486 -27.48 0.65 -6.29
N ASN A 487 -27.04 0.28 -5.08
CA ASN A 487 -26.06 1.07 -4.35
C ASN A 487 -24.77 1.27 -5.17
N VAL A 488 -24.25 0.20 -5.79
CA VAL A 488 -23.04 0.27 -6.62
C VAL A 488 -23.25 1.16 -7.85
N ARG A 489 -24.40 1.07 -8.54
CA ARG A 489 -24.72 1.96 -9.66
C ARG A 489 -24.74 3.43 -9.22
N ILE A 490 -25.34 3.73 -8.06
CA ILE A 490 -25.37 5.08 -7.49
C ILE A 490 -23.95 5.56 -7.17
N MET A 491 -23.13 4.74 -6.49
CA MET A 491 -21.75 5.08 -6.16
C MET A 491 -20.90 5.36 -7.42
N CYS A 492 -21.05 4.54 -8.46
CA CYS A 492 -20.39 4.76 -9.77
C CYS A 492 -20.91 6.04 -10.46
N GLY A 493 -22.21 6.29 -10.39
CA GLY A 493 -22.84 7.50 -10.94
C GLY A 493 -22.33 8.77 -10.27
N VAL A 494 -22.27 8.77 -8.93
CA VAL A 494 -21.68 9.87 -8.14
C VAL A 494 -20.21 10.07 -8.53
N ALA A 495 -19.44 8.99 -8.70
CA ALA A 495 -18.03 9.09 -9.10
C ALA A 495 -17.84 9.75 -10.47
N GLN A 496 -18.61 9.35 -11.48
CA GLN A 496 -18.53 9.93 -12.82
C GLN A 496 -19.05 11.37 -12.88
N SER A 497 -20.05 11.69 -12.06
CA SER A 497 -20.73 12.99 -12.09
C SER A 497 -19.97 14.09 -11.34
N ASN A 498 -19.01 13.73 -10.49
CA ASN A 498 -18.27 14.66 -9.63
C ASN A 498 -16.74 14.50 -9.80
N PRO A 499 -16.17 14.64 -11.01
CA PRO A 499 -14.78 14.29 -11.31
C PRO A 499 -13.74 15.13 -10.53
N LYS A 500 -14.11 16.33 -10.07
CA LYS A 500 -13.24 17.17 -9.22
C LYS A 500 -13.06 16.62 -7.80
N VAL A 501 -14.00 15.78 -7.33
CA VAL A 501 -13.91 15.10 -6.03
C VAL A 501 -13.42 13.69 -6.28
N PHE A 502 -12.28 13.56 -6.95
CA PHE A 502 -11.82 12.28 -7.46
C PHE A 502 -11.73 11.17 -6.39
N PRO A 503 -11.50 11.40 -5.08
CA PRO A 503 -11.43 10.29 -4.13
C PRO A 503 -12.68 9.41 -4.04
N CYS A 504 -13.84 9.92 -4.48
CA CYS A 504 -15.08 9.16 -4.52
C CYS A 504 -15.04 7.98 -5.50
N ILE A 505 -14.22 8.03 -6.55
CA ILE A 505 -14.07 6.92 -7.49
C ILE A 505 -13.40 5.71 -6.83
N PHE A 506 -12.51 5.91 -5.85
CA PHE A 506 -11.93 4.80 -5.09
C PHE A 506 -13.00 4.10 -4.26
N VAL A 507 -13.89 4.84 -3.60
CA VAL A 507 -14.98 4.22 -2.82
C VAL A 507 -15.90 3.39 -3.72
N ALA A 508 -16.18 3.89 -4.93
CA ALA A 508 -16.91 3.11 -5.93
C ALA A 508 -16.13 1.86 -6.37
N CYS A 509 -14.84 1.97 -6.66
CA CYS A 509 -13.99 0.81 -6.97
C CYS A 509 -13.92 -0.18 -5.81
N TYR A 510 -13.89 0.27 -4.56
CA TYR A 510 -13.90 -0.61 -3.38
C TYR A 510 -15.20 -1.41 -3.32
N ALA A 511 -16.34 -0.77 -3.60
CA ALA A 511 -17.61 -1.48 -3.72
C ALA A 511 -17.59 -2.48 -4.89
N ILE A 512 -17.05 -2.09 -6.05
CA ILE A 512 -16.89 -3.00 -7.20
C ILE A 512 -16.05 -4.23 -6.82
N ALA A 513 -14.93 -4.03 -6.11
CA ALA A 513 -14.07 -5.12 -5.67
C ALA A 513 -14.77 -6.09 -4.71
N LEU A 514 -15.61 -5.57 -3.81
CA LEU A 514 -16.27 -6.36 -2.77
C LEU A 514 -17.50 -7.12 -3.25
N VAL A 515 -18.27 -6.54 -4.17
CA VAL A 515 -19.61 -7.04 -4.54
C VAL A 515 -19.91 -6.98 -6.04
N GLY A 516 -18.90 -6.68 -6.87
CA GLY A 516 -19.06 -6.60 -8.33
C GLY A 516 -19.35 -7.94 -9.01
N ASP A 517 -19.06 -9.06 -8.34
CA ASP A 517 -19.39 -10.42 -8.78
C ASP A 517 -20.91 -10.63 -8.93
N ARG A 518 -21.70 -9.81 -8.22
CA ARG A 518 -23.17 -9.84 -8.28
C ARG A 518 -23.75 -9.26 -9.56
N PHE A 519 -22.94 -8.62 -10.42
CA PHE A 519 -23.40 -8.12 -11.72
C PHE A 519 -23.33 -9.22 -12.78
N THR A 520 -24.45 -9.50 -13.43
CA THR A 520 -24.58 -10.59 -14.42
C THR A 520 -24.78 -10.10 -15.86
N ILE A 521 -25.06 -8.81 -16.04
CA ILE A 521 -25.32 -8.19 -17.34
C ILE A 521 -23.99 -7.68 -17.92
N ARG A 522 -23.63 -8.12 -19.13
CA ARG A 522 -22.32 -7.86 -19.77
C ARG A 522 -22.03 -6.37 -19.89
N GLU A 523 -23.02 -5.58 -20.28
CA GLU A 523 -22.89 -4.13 -20.47
C GLU A 523 -22.63 -3.40 -19.14
N GLU A 524 -23.24 -3.88 -18.04
CA GLU A 524 -23.00 -3.32 -16.71
C GLU A 524 -21.61 -3.70 -16.21
N GLN A 525 -21.21 -4.95 -16.38
CA GLN A 525 -19.85 -5.41 -16.04
C GLN A 525 -18.78 -4.61 -16.81
N GLN A 526 -19.00 -4.33 -18.10
CA GLN A 526 -18.14 -3.45 -18.90
C GLN A 526 -18.07 -2.05 -18.31
N SER A 527 -19.20 -1.48 -17.91
CA SER A 527 -19.23 -0.13 -17.33
C SER A 527 -18.49 -0.06 -15.99
N LEU A 528 -18.56 -1.11 -15.16
CA LEU A 528 -17.79 -1.20 -13.91
C LEU A 528 -16.29 -1.31 -14.19
N ARG A 529 -15.91 -2.13 -15.17
CA ARG A 529 -14.52 -2.30 -15.63
C ARG A 529 -13.95 -1.00 -16.19
N ASP A 530 -14.70 -0.29 -17.03
CA ASP A 530 -14.25 0.96 -17.65
C ASP A 530 -14.04 2.05 -16.59
N LEU A 531 -14.93 2.12 -15.58
CA LEU A 531 -14.74 2.99 -14.41
C LEU A 531 -13.45 2.64 -13.66
N TRP A 532 -13.20 1.34 -13.43
CA TRP A 532 -11.99 0.86 -12.77
C TRP A 532 -10.71 1.26 -13.52
N TYR A 533 -10.64 1.01 -14.83
CA TYR A 533 -9.47 1.40 -15.62
C TYR A 533 -9.31 2.91 -15.72
N SER A 534 -10.40 3.67 -15.82
CA SER A 534 -10.35 5.12 -15.79
C SER A 534 -9.74 5.63 -14.48
N CYS A 535 -10.11 5.02 -13.35
CA CYS A 535 -9.54 5.31 -12.04
C CYS A 535 -8.02 5.04 -12.01
N GLU A 536 -7.59 3.86 -12.47
CA GLU A 536 -6.18 3.47 -12.48
C GLU A 536 -5.35 4.36 -13.41
N GLN A 537 -5.84 4.67 -14.61
CA GLN A 537 -5.14 5.53 -15.57
C GLN A 537 -4.97 6.96 -15.06
N THR A 538 -5.99 7.50 -14.38
CA THR A 538 -5.99 8.91 -13.96
C THR A 538 -5.27 9.12 -12.63
N HIS A 539 -5.34 8.15 -11.72
CA HIS A 539 -4.86 8.31 -10.35
C HIS A 539 -3.85 7.26 -9.90
N ALA A 540 -3.40 6.39 -10.80
CA ALA A 540 -2.45 5.31 -10.52
C ALA A 540 -2.91 4.34 -9.42
N PHE A 541 -4.22 4.18 -9.22
CA PHE A 541 -4.81 3.32 -8.20
C PHE A 541 -6.28 3.09 -8.54
N PRO A 542 -6.95 2.00 -8.14
CA PRO A 542 -6.47 0.79 -7.47
C PRO A 542 -5.79 -0.24 -8.41
N PRO A 543 -5.09 -1.27 -7.88
CA PRO A 543 -4.34 -2.24 -8.70
C PRO A 543 -5.22 -3.05 -9.67
N THR A 544 -4.80 -3.21 -10.94
CA THR A 544 -5.50 -4.02 -11.95
C THR A 544 -5.77 -5.49 -11.53
N ALA A 545 -4.97 -6.05 -10.62
CA ALA A 545 -5.11 -7.45 -10.23
C ALA A 545 -6.51 -7.80 -9.68
N MET A 546 -7.17 -6.87 -8.99
CA MET A 546 -8.52 -7.09 -8.46
C MET A 546 -9.58 -7.12 -9.56
N ILE A 547 -9.48 -6.26 -10.58
CA ILE A 547 -10.44 -6.27 -11.70
C ILE A 547 -10.26 -7.53 -12.55
N ALA A 548 -9.05 -8.07 -12.68
CA ALA A 548 -8.81 -9.33 -13.36
C ALA A 548 -9.52 -10.52 -12.68
N GLN A 549 -9.48 -10.60 -11.34
CA GLN A 549 -10.23 -11.61 -10.59
C GLN A 549 -11.74 -11.47 -10.78
N LEU A 550 -12.22 -10.23 -10.88
CA LEU A 550 -13.63 -9.94 -11.13
C LEU A 550 -14.05 -10.36 -12.55
N GLU A 551 -13.22 -10.09 -13.56
CA GLU A 551 -13.43 -10.55 -14.95
C GLU A 551 -13.48 -12.08 -15.05
N GLU A 552 -12.64 -12.78 -14.30
CA GLU A 552 -12.69 -14.23 -14.17
C GLU A 552 -14.02 -14.68 -13.55
N SER A 553 -14.47 -14.03 -12.47
CA SER A 553 -15.75 -14.32 -11.82
C SER A 553 -16.97 -14.10 -12.75
N TRP A 554 -16.86 -13.14 -13.67
CA TRP A 554 -17.87 -12.89 -14.70
C TRP A 554 -17.79 -13.86 -15.88
N GLY A 555 -16.77 -14.72 -15.93
CA GLY A 555 -16.58 -15.71 -16.99
C GLY A 555 -16.06 -15.14 -18.30
N TRP A 556 -15.43 -13.96 -18.30
CA TRP A 556 -14.99 -13.30 -19.53
C TRP A 556 -13.85 -14.03 -20.25
N HIS A 557 -13.10 -14.89 -19.56
CA HIS A 557 -11.98 -15.64 -20.14
C HIS A 557 -12.42 -16.92 -20.86
N ASN A 558 -13.71 -17.24 -20.86
CA ASN A 558 -14.31 -18.41 -21.51
C ASN A 558 -15.08 -18.07 -22.81
N GLN A 559 -14.82 -16.90 -23.42
CA GLN A 559 -15.54 -16.44 -24.62
C GLN A 559 -14.59 -16.08 -25.77
#